data_AF-A8P5D9-F1
#
_entry.id   AF-A8P5D9-F1
#
_cell.length_a   1.000
_cell.length_b   1.000
_cell.length_c   1.000
_cell.angle_alpha   90.00
_cell.angle_beta   90.00
_cell.angle_gamma   90.00
#
_symmetry.space_group_name_H-M   'P 1'
#
loop_
_entity.id
_entity.type
_entity.pdbx_description
1 polymer ?
#
loop_
_entity_poly.entity_id
_entity_poly.type
_entity_poly.pdbx_seq_one_letter_code
_entity_poly.pdbx_strand_id
1 'polypeptide(L)'
;MQLKSLLVAAALALSASAAPAVEKRQGYSDYFPPIGEMAYCLNPLNAPACVAANGHAEVASSAAARLFPRDTLHNGRGDAFRHCYWNARMVIDIGATKAKEIADNHEIYSDGPNEEKLMDYANNDTGRRIGGIAYGANKNAKYTYVEDLCRTFAINGLLVTLK
;
A
#
# COMPACT_ATOMS: atom_id res chain seq x y z
N MET A 1 -39.45 62.23 25.06
CA MET A 1 -39.38 60.76 25.16
C MET A 1 -39.02 60.22 23.78
N GLN A 2 -37.73 60.18 23.46
CA GLN A 2 -37.24 59.76 22.13
C GLN A 2 -36.74 58.32 22.23
N LEU A 3 -37.36 57.43 21.45
CA LEU A 3 -36.96 56.03 21.27
C LEU A 3 -35.54 55.97 20.71
N LYS A 4 -34.60 55.39 21.45
CA LYS A 4 -33.30 54.99 20.94
C LYS A 4 -33.48 53.70 20.13
N SER A 5 -33.54 53.82 18.81
CA SER A 5 -33.46 52.67 17.90
C SER A 5 -32.05 52.10 17.94
N LEU A 6 -31.87 50.93 18.56
CA LEU A 6 -30.67 50.11 18.42
C LEU A 6 -30.66 49.46 17.03
N LEU A 7 -29.77 49.91 16.16
CA LEU A 7 -29.40 49.17 14.96
C LEU A 7 -28.48 48.02 15.39
N VAL A 8 -29.02 46.80 15.46
CA VAL A 8 -28.22 45.58 15.56
C VAL A 8 -27.73 45.23 14.16
N ALA A 9 -26.43 45.37 13.93
CA ALA A 9 -25.80 44.91 12.71
C ALA A 9 -25.80 43.37 12.67
N ALA A 10 -26.63 42.77 11.83
CA ALA A 10 -26.56 41.34 11.53
C ALA A 10 -25.48 41.12 10.47
N ALA A 11 -24.25 40.81 10.89
CA ALA A 11 -23.24 40.28 9.99
C ALA A 11 -23.57 38.81 9.71
N LEU A 12 -24.10 38.50 8.51
CA LEU A 12 -24.15 37.13 8.01
C LEU A 12 -22.71 36.66 7.76
N ALA A 13 -22.17 35.86 8.67
CA ALA A 13 -20.97 35.09 8.39
C ALA A 13 -21.34 33.98 7.40
N LEU A 14 -21.03 34.19 6.12
CA LEU A 14 -21.01 33.10 5.14
C LEU A 14 -19.91 32.14 5.57
N SER A 15 -20.29 31.01 6.16
CA SER A 15 -19.36 29.89 6.35
C SER A 15 -19.11 29.26 4.99
N ALA A 16 -18.01 29.65 4.35
CA ALA A 16 -17.46 28.86 3.27
C ALA A 16 -17.02 27.52 3.88
N SER A 17 -17.82 26.47 3.71
CA SER A 17 -17.37 25.11 3.97
C SER A 17 -16.26 24.83 2.97
N ALA A 18 -15.02 24.97 3.39
CA ALA A 18 -13.88 24.47 2.64
C ALA A 18 -14.10 22.96 2.49
N ALA A 19 -14.42 22.52 1.26
CA ALA A 19 -14.36 21.11 0.92
C ALA A 19 -12.99 20.58 1.35
N PRO A 20 -12.90 19.36 1.91
CA PRO A 20 -11.60 18.79 2.24
C PRO A 20 -10.74 18.80 0.99
N ALA A 21 -9.53 19.32 1.12
CA ALA A 21 -8.55 19.32 0.04
C ALA A 21 -8.48 17.90 -0.53
N VAL A 22 -8.80 17.76 -1.81
CA VAL A 22 -8.57 16.52 -2.56
C VAL A 22 -7.08 16.26 -2.44
N GLU A 23 -6.72 15.32 -1.58
CA GLU A 23 -5.36 14.81 -1.45
C GLU A 23 -4.91 14.44 -2.85
N LYS A 24 -3.87 15.12 -3.34
CA LYS A 24 -3.27 14.84 -4.64
C LYS A 24 -3.06 13.34 -4.70
N ARG A 25 -3.72 12.65 -5.64
CA ARG A 25 -3.34 11.29 -6.00
C ARG A 25 -1.85 11.32 -6.26
N GLN A 26 -1.07 10.75 -5.34
CA GLN A 26 0.37 10.65 -5.48
C GLN A 26 0.66 10.04 -6.85
N GLY A 27 1.58 10.70 -7.55
CA GLY A 27 1.83 10.49 -8.97
C GLY A 27 2.10 9.03 -9.27
N TYR A 28 1.63 8.62 -10.45
CA TYR A 28 2.10 7.42 -11.11
C TYR A 28 3.63 7.44 -11.09
N SER A 29 4.24 6.51 -10.37
CA SER A 29 5.68 6.28 -10.40
C SER A 29 6.08 6.01 -11.86
N ASP A 30 7.13 6.67 -12.35
CA ASP A 30 7.70 6.46 -13.69
C ASP A 30 8.33 5.04 -13.85
N TYR A 31 8.05 4.13 -12.91
CA TYR A 31 8.42 2.72 -12.96
C TYR A 31 7.71 2.03 -14.12
N PHE A 32 8.49 1.74 -15.16
CA PHE A 32 8.10 0.89 -16.27
C PHE A 32 8.70 -0.50 -16.05
N PRO A 33 7.90 -1.51 -15.65
CA PRO A 33 8.43 -2.84 -15.37
C PRO A 33 9.07 -3.46 -16.63
N PRO A 34 10.03 -4.40 -16.47
CA PRO A 34 10.59 -5.14 -17.60
C PRO A 34 9.49 -5.73 -18.48
N ILE A 35 9.77 -5.90 -19.78
CA ILE A 35 8.77 -6.42 -20.75
C ILE A 35 8.18 -7.75 -20.28
N GLY A 36 8.98 -8.59 -19.60
CA GLY A 36 8.53 -9.84 -19.00
C GLY A 36 7.50 -9.66 -17.89
N GLU A 37 7.73 -8.73 -16.96
CA GLU A 37 6.78 -8.39 -15.88
C GLU A 37 5.50 -7.74 -16.46
N MET A 38 5.64 -7.02 -17.57
CA MET A 38 4.52 -6.36 -18.23
C MET A 38 3.69 -7.27 -19.15
N ALA A 39 4.25 -8.36 -19.68
CA ALA A 39 3.54 -9.25 -20.61
C ALA A 39 2.24 -9.82 -20.01
N TYR A 40 2.25 -10.16 -18.71
CA TYR A 40 1.04 -10.58 -18.00
C TYR A 40 0.00 -9.45 -17.91
N CYS A 41 0.45 -8.21 -17.74
CA CYS A 41 -0.37 -7.02 -17.60
C CYS A 41 -0.88 -6.44 -18.94
N LEU A 42 -0.29 -6.85 -20.07
CA LEU A 42 -0.79 -6.51 -21.41
C LEU A 42 -2.07 -7.26 -21.77
N ASN A 43 -2.39 -8.37 -21.09
CA ASN A 43 -3.69 -9.02 -21.23
C ASN A 43 -4.78 -8.11 -20.63
N PRO A 44 -5.79 -7.67 -21.42
CA PRO A 44 -6.85 -6.78 -20.91
C PRO A 44 -7.62 -7.33 -19.70
N LEU A 45 -7.68 -8.66 -19.54
CA LEU A 45 -8.32 -9.31 -18.39
C LEU A 45 -7.51 -9.16 -17.09
N ASN A 46 -6.21 -8.92 -17.19
CA ASN A 46 -5.28 -8.80 -16.07
C ASN A 46 -4.90 -7.34 -15.78
N ALA A 47 -4.99 -6.45 -16.77
CA ALA A 47 -4.58 -5.06 -16.65
C ALA A 47 -5.16 -4.33 -15.41
N PRO A 48 -6.46 -4.45 -15.06
CA PRO A 48 -6.99 -3.81 -13.86
C PRO A 48 -6.34 -4.33 -12.57
N ALA A 49 -6.02 -5.62 -12.51
CA ALA A 49 -5.37 -6.22 -11.35
C ALA A 49 -3.91 -5.74 -11.22
N CYS A 50 -3.20 -5.61 -12.33
CA CYS A 50 -1.86 -5.03 -12.34
C CYS A 50 -1.83 -3.56 -11.90
N VAL A 51 -2.79 -2.75 -12.38
CA VAL A 51 -2.90 -1.35 -11.94
C VAL A 51 -3.15 -1.26 -10.43
N ALA A 52 -4.03 -2.12 -9.89
CA ALA A 52 -4.25 -2.19 -8.45
C ALA A 52 -2.98 -2.64 -7.70
N ALA A 53 -2.30 -3.67 -8.20
CA ALA A 53 -1.06 -4.19 -7.62
C ALA A 53 0.05 -3.13 -7.58
N ASN A 54 0.25 -2.36 -8.65
CA ASN A 54 1.22 -1.26 -8.68
C ASN A 54 0.85 -0.17 -7.66
N GLY A 55 -0.43 0.21 -7.58
CA GLY A 55 -0.90 1.14 -6.56
C GLY A 55 -0.67 0.65 -5.13
N HIS A 56 -0.76 -0.67 -4.89
CA HIS A 56 -0.44 -1.27 -3.60
C HIS A 56 1.06 -1.31 -3.31
N ALA A 57 1.91 -1.48 -4.33
CA ALA A 57 3.37 -1.45 -4.19
C ALA A 57 3.83 -0.06 -3.72
N GLU A 58 3.32 1.00 -4.34
CA GLU A 58 3.61 2.40 -3.93
C GLU A 58 3.23 2.66 -2.48
N VAL A 59 2.05 2.21 -2.06
CA VAL A 59 1.60 2.38 -0.67
C VAL A 59 2.46 1.58 0.30
N ALA A 60 2.85 0.35 -0.06
CA ALA A 60 3.70 -0.48 0.78
C ALA A 60 5.12 0.11 0.90
N SER A 61 5.70 0.61 -0.19
CA SER A 61 7.00 1.30 -0.21
C SER A 61 6.98 2.56 0.66
N SER A 62 5.94 3.39 0.53
CA SER A 62 5.74 4.59 1.34
C SER A 62 5.58 4.25 2.82
N ALA A 63 4.81 3.21 3.15
CA ALA A 63 4.64 2.74 4.52
C ALA A 63 5.96 2.21 5.10
N ALA A 64 6.74 1.45 4.32
CA ALA A 64 8.05 0.94 4.75
C ALA A 64 9.01 2.08 5.09
N ALA A 65 9.13 3.06 4.19
CA ALA A 65 9.98 4.24 4.38
C ALA A 65 9.57 5.09 5.60
N ARG A 66 8.28 5.10 5.95
CA ARG A 66 7.76 5.81 7.13
C ARG A 66 7.97 5.04 8.43
N LEU A 67 7.83 3.72 8.42
CA LEU A 67 7.75 2.90 9.62
C LEU A 67 9.07 2.27 10.06
N PHE A 68 10.04 2.16 9.14
CA PHE A 68 11.30 1.46 9.37
C PHE A 68 12.53 2.34 9.10
N PRO A 69 13.67 2.07 9.77
CA PRO A 69 14.92 2.75 9.49
C PRO A 69 15.35 2.61 8.03
N ARG A 70 15.92 3.68 7.45
CA ARG A 70 16.31 3.75 6.02
C ARG A 70 17.26 2.63 5.60
N ASP A 71 18.17 2.25 6.49
CA ASP A 71 19.14 1.19 6.27
C ASP A 71 18.49 -0.20 6.27
N THR A 72 17.22 -0.36 6.65
CA THR A 72 16.51 -1.65 6.63
C THR A 72 15.57 -1.81 5.42
N LEU A 73 15.50 -0.83 4.53
CA LEU A 73 14.58 -0.80 3.37
C LEU A 73 15.02 -1.69 2.18
N HIS A 74 16.23 -2.24 2.26
CA HIS A 74 16.76 -3.25 1.33
C HIS A 74 17.22 -4.45 2.15
N ASN A 75 16.79 -5.66 1.89
CA ASN A 75 17.15 -6.90 2.58
C ASN A 75 16.87 -6.97 4.10
N GLY A 76 16.35 -5.91 4.71
CA GLY A 76 16.10 -5.80 6.14
C GLY A 76 14.61 -5.84 6.50
N ARG A 77 14.30 -5.51 7.76
CA ARG A 77 12.92 -5.54 8.28
C ARG A 77 11.95 -4.64 7.52
N GLY A 78 12.39 -3.46 7.09
CA GLY A 78 11.54 -2.55 6.31
C GLY A 78 11.23 -3.10 4.92
N ASP A 79 12.20 -3.79 4.32
CA ASP A 79 12.02 -4.48 3.06
C ASP A 79 11.04 -5.66 3.16
N ALA A 80 11.30 -6.54 4.13
CA ALA A 80 10.42 -7.67 4.42
C ALA A 80 8.97 -7.24 4.69
N PHE A 81 8.80 -6.15 5.45
CA PHE A 81 7.50 -5.52 5.66
C PHE A 81 6.85 -5.05 4.34
N ARG A 82 7.61 -4.40 3.45
CA ARG A 82 7.11 -3.90 2.16
C ARG A 82 6.50 -5.06 1.35
N HIS A 83 7.22 -6.17 1.21
CA HIS A 83 6.75 -7.35 0.47
C HIS A 83 5.52 -8.01 1.11
N CYS A 84 5.52 -8.16 2.43
CA CYS A 84 4.36 -8.64 3.19
C CYS A 84 3.13 -7.76 2.96
N TYR A 85 3.26 -6.44 3.17
CA TYR A 85 2.13 -5.54 3.14
C TYR A 85 1.58 -5.36 1.72
N TRP A 86 2.46 -5.29 0.72
CA TRP A 86 2.07 -5.26 -0.69
C TRP A 86 1.17 -6.45 -1.04
N ASN A 87 1.60 -7.67 -0.74
CA ASN A 87 0.82 -8.88 -1.01
C ASN A 87 -0.48 -8.93 -0.20
N ALA A 88 -0.47 -8.51 1.06
CA ALA A 88 -1.68 -8.48 1.87
C ALA A 88 -2.76 -7.54 1.29
N ARG A 89 -2.36 -6.35 0.80
CA ARG A 89 -3.26 -5.41 0.14
C ARG A 89 -3.80 -5.97 -1.17
N MET A 90 -2.95 -6.60 -1.98
CA MET A 90 -3.38 -7.27 -3.21
C MET A 90 -4.45 -8.34 -2.92
N VAL A 91 -4.29 -9.15 -1.88
CA VAL A 91 -5.32 -10.17 -1.56
C VAL A 91 -6.67 -9.55 -1.23
N ILE A 92 -6.70 -8.42 -0.52
CA ILE A 92 -7.95 -7.72 -0.18
C ILE A 92 -8.70 -7.23 -1.44
N ASP A 93 -7.99 -6.81 -2.48
CA ASP A 93 -8.60 -6.17 -3.66
C ASP A 93 -8.73 -7.07 -4.88
N ILE A 94 -7.77 -7.94 -5.13
CA ILE A 94 -7.69 -8.76 -6.35
C ILE A 94 -7.64 -10.27 -6.07
N GLY A 95 -7.62 -10.66 -4.80
CA GLY A 95 -7.61 -12.06 -4.37
C GLY A 95 -6.23 -12.72 -4.42
N ALA A 96 -6.08 -13.83 -3.67
CA ALA A 96 -4.81 -14.52 -3.47
C ALA A 96 -4.16 -15.06 -4.75
N THR A 97 -4.95 -15.60 -5.68
CA THR A 97 -4.42 -16.16 -6.94
C THR A 97 -3.72 -15.10 -7.78
N LYS A 98 -4.40 -13.98 -8.06
CA LYS A 98 -3.83 -12.89 -8.86
C LYS A 98 -2.69 -12.18 -8.14
N ALA A 99 -2.80 -12.01 -6.81
CA ALA A 99 -1.71 -11.48 -6.00
C ALA A 99 -0.45 -12.33 -6.15
N LYS A 100 -0.57 -13.66 -6.12
CA LYS A 100 0.56 -14.57 -6.32
C LYS A 100 1.14 -14.46 -7.73
N GLU A 101 0.31 -14.53 -8.77
CA GLU A 101 0.78 -14.46 -10.16
C GLU A 101 1.55 -13.15 -10.44
N ILE A 102 1.04 -12.02 -9.94
CA ILE A 102 1.69 -10.72 -10.11
C ILE A 102 2.99 -10.63 -9.30
N ALA A 103 2.96 -11.02 -8.02
CA ALA A 103 4.16 -10.99 -7.18
C ALA A 103 5.24 -11.94 -7.69
N ASP A 104 4.89 -13.17 -8.10
CA ASP A 104 5.85 -14.11 -8.66
C ASP A 104 6.47 -13.57 -9.95
N ASN A 105 5.67 -12.96 -10.83
CA ASN A 105 6.20 -12.32 -12.04
C ASN A 105 7.18 -11.18 -11.70
N HIS A 106 6.87 -10.35 -10.71
CA HIS A 106 7.78 -9.32 -10.22
C HIS A 106 9.13 -9.92 -9.78
N GLU A 107 9.10 -11.00 -8.98
CA GLU A 107 10.34 -11.64 -8.51
C GLU A 107 11.11 -12.40 -9.61
N ILE A 108 10.42 -12.95 -10.62
CA ILE A 108 11.08 -13.60 -11.76
C ILE A 108 11.94 -12.59 -12.53
N TYR A 109 11.41 -11.39 -12.75
CA TYR A 109 12.04 -10.36 -13.57
C TYR A 109 12.77 -9.29 -12.78
N SER A 110 12.76 -9.34 -11.44
CA SER A 110 13.59 -8.47 -10.60
C SER A 110 15.08 -8.77 -10.80
N ASP A 111 15.89 -7.72 -10.77
CA ASP A 111 17.34 -7.84 -10.72
C ASP A 111 17.76 -8.08 -9.27
N GLY A 112 18.54 -9.12 -9.00
CA GLY A 112 19.01 -9.41 -7.65
C GLY A 112 19.57 -10.82 -7.50
N PRO A 113 20.43 -11.05 -6.48
CA PRO A 113 20.85 -12.40 -6.10
C PRO A 113 19.68 -13.31 -5.74
N ASN A 114 19.84 -14.61 -5.94
CA ASN A 114 18.80 -15.60 -5.60
C ASN A 114 18.35 -15.54 -4.14
N GLU A 115 19.23 -15.16 -3.22
CA GLU A 115 18.91 -15.03 -1.79
C GLU A 115 17.91 -13.90 -1.52
N GLU A 116 18.01 -12.77 -2.22
CA GLU A 116 17.07 -11.65 -2.14
C GLU A 116 15.69 -12.10 -2.63
N LYS A 117 15.66 -12.75 -3.81
CA LYS A 117 14.42 -13.31 -4.37
C LYS A 117 13.73 -14.29 -3.42
N LEU A 118 14.49 -15.17 -2.76
CA LEU A 118 13.94 -16.13 -1.79
C LEU A 118 13.32 -15.44 -0.57
N MET A 119 13.94 -14.36 -0.09
CA MET A 119 13.40 -13.51 0.97
C MET A 119 12.08 -12.85 0.52
N ASP A 120 12.07 -12.28 -0.68
CA ASP A 120 10.89 -11.62 -1.25
C ASP A 120 9.75 -12.63 -1.46
N TYR A 121 10.01 -13.80 -2.06
CA TYR A 121 9.02 -14.87 -2.22
C TYR A 121 8.40 -15.30 -0.88
N ALA A 122 9.21 -15.48 0.16
CA ALA A 122 8.74 -15.90 1.47
C ALA A 122 7.85 -14.83 2.13
N ASN A 123 8.25 -13.57 2.02
CA ASN A 123 7.50 -12.46 2.60
C ASN A 123 6.23 -12.13 1.79
N ASN A 124 6.28 -12.28 0.46
CA ASN A 124 5.11 -12.22 -0.42
C ASN A 124 4.08 -13.29 -0.02
N ASP A 125 4.52 -14.53 0.24
CA ASP A 125 3.62 -15.61 0.70
C ASP A 125 2.97 -15.31 2.05
N THR A 126 3.77 -14.82 3.00
CA THR A 126 3.27 -14.41 4.32
C THR A 126 2.23 -13.29 4.18
N GLY A 127 2.50 -12.30 3.33
CA GLY A 127 1.57 -11.23 3.01
C GLY A 127 0.23 -11.75 2.47
N ARG A 128 0.26 -12.72 1.54
CA ARG A 128 -0.98 -13.30 1.00
C ARG A 128 -1.81 -14.01 2.07
N ARG A 129 -1.16 -14.74 2.98
CA ARG A 129 -1.84 -15.39 4.12
C ARG A 129 -2.49 -14.37 5.05
N ILE A 130 -1.76 -13.30 5.38
CA ILE A 130 -2.25 -12.20 6.21
C ILE A 130 -3.46 -11.50 5.55
N GLY A 131 -3.38 -11.22 4.25
CA GLY A 131 -4.48 -10.63 3.50
C GLY A 131 -5.75 -11.50 3.49
N GLY A 132 -5.59 -12.83 3.51
CA GLY A 132 -6.71 -13.78 3.59
C GLY A 132 -7.48 -13.76 4.91
N ILE A 133 -6.85 -13.29 6.00
CA ILE A 133 -7.47 -13.16 7.34
C ILE A 133 -7.80 -11.70 7.69
N ALA A 134 -7.74 -10.78 6.71
CA ALA A 134 -7.92 -9.36 6.95
C ALA A 134 -9.28 -9.04 7.57
N TYR A 135 -9.26 -8.42 8.75
CA TYR A 135 -10.45 -8.08 9.52
C TYR A 135 -10.73 -6.58 9.52
N GLY A 136 -12.01 -6.19 9.48
CA GLY A 136 -12.42 -4.78 9.56
C GLY A 136 -13.77 -4.49 8.91
N ALA A 137 -14.44 -3.44 9.39
CA ALA A 137 -15.78 -3.04 8.94
C ALA A 137 -15.82 -2.53 7.49
N ASN A 138 -14.68 -2.11 6.95
CA ASN A 138 -14.54 -1.63 5.57
C ASN A 138 -13.13 -1.91 5.05
N LYS A 139 -12.89 -1.60 3.77
CA LYS A 139 -11.62 -1.85 3.10
C LYS A 139 -10.43 -1.14 3.78
N ASN A 140 -10.61 0.11 4.19
CA ASN A 140 -9.55 0.87 4.87
C ASN A 140 -9.19 0.23 6.22
N ALA A 141 -10.19 -0.21 7.00
CA ALA A 141 -9.94 -0.92 8.25
C ALA A 141 -9.17 -2.24 8.03
N LYS A 142 -9.48 -2.97 6.96
CA LYS A 142 -8.73 -4.18 6.57
C LYS A 142 -7.29 -3.85 6.19
N TYR A 143 -7.06 -2.75 5.48
CA TYR A 143 -5.70 -2.28 5.16
C TYR A 143 -4.91 -1.92 6.41
N THR A 144 -5.51 -1.18 7.35
CA THR A 144 -4.87 -0.88 8.64
C THR A 144 -4.53 -2.16 9.40
N TYR A 145 -5.47 -3.12 9.46
CA TYR A 145 -5.24 -4.40 10.13
C TYR A 145 -4.03 -5.16 9.56
N VAL A 146 -3.93 -5.28 8.23
CA VAL A 146 -2.80 -6.02 7.62
C VAL A 146 -1.49 -5.23 7.63
N GLU A 147 -1.53 -3.89 7.61
CA GLU A 147 -0.34 -3.04 7.84
C GLU A 147 0.24 -3.33 9.22
N ASP A 148 -0.60 -3.28 10.27
CA ASP A 148 -0.19 -3.52 11.65
C ASP A 148 0.31 -4.94 11.86
N LEU A 149 -0.33 -5.94 11.24
CA LEU A 149 0.08 -7.34 11.37
C LEU A 149 1.41 -7.62 10.65
N CYS A 150 1.58 -7.16 9.40
CA CYS A 150 2.87 -7.27 8.70
C CYS A 150 3.97 -6.52 9.46
N ARG A 151 3.69 -5.34 10.01
CA ARG A 151 4.64 -4.57 10.81
C ARG A 151 5.03 -5.33 12.08
N THR A 152 4.05 -5.91 12.77
CA THR A 152 4.29 -6.74 13.96
C THR A 152 5.18 -7.93 13.62
N PHE A 153 4.93 -8.61 12.51
CA PHE A 153 5.75 -9.74 12.07
C PHE A 153 7.19 -9.30 11.76
N ALA A 154 7.36 -8.18 11.05
CA ALA A 154 8.67 -7.63 10.74
C ALA A 154 9.47 -7.26 12.01
N ILE A 155 8.83 -6.57 12.97
CA ILE A 155 9.50 -6.12 14.22
C ILE A 155 9.90 -7.31 15.09
N ASN A 156 9.07 -8.36 15.14
CA ASN A 156 9.31 -9.56 15.94
C ASN A 156 10.16 -10.63 15.24
N GLY A 157 10.72 -10.34 14.06
CA GLY A 157 11.58 -11.29 13.34
C GLY A 157 10.84 -12.51 12.78
N LEU A 158 9.54 -12.38 12.52
CA LEU A 158 8.70 -13.43 11.92
C LEU A 158 8.67 -13.36 10.40
N LEU A 159 9.24 -12.31 9.81
CA LEU A 159 9.50 -12.20 8.38
C LEU A 159 10.96 -12.53 8.09
N VAL A 160 11.25 -13.04 6.89
CA VAL A 160 12.60 -13.38 6.46
C VAL A 160 13.37 -12.10 6.16
N THR A 161 14.61 -11.98 6.63
CA THR A 161 15.54 -10.90 6.27
C THR A 161 16.92 -11.49 5.97
N LEU A 162 17.76 -10.72 5.29
CA LEU A 162 19.18 -11.07 5.07
C LEU A 162 20.13 -10.19 5.91
N LYS A 163 19.57 -9.29 6.72
CA LYS A 163 20.27 -8.43 7.68
C LYS A 163 19.38 -8.01 8.85
#